data_AF-A0A6B0CI42-F1
#
_entry.id   AF-A0A6B0CI42-F1
#
_cell.length_a   1.000
_cell.length_b   1.000
_cell.length_c   1.000
_cell.angle_alpha   90.00
_cell.angle_beta   90.00
_cell.angle_gamma   90.00
#
_symmetry.space_group_name_H-M   'P 1'
#
loop_
_entity.id
_entity.type
_entity.pdbx_description
1 polymer ?
#
loop_
_entity_poly.entity_id
_entity_poly.type
_entity_poly.pdbx_seq_one_letter_code
_entity_poly.pdbx_strand_id
1 'polypeptide(L)'
;KNFDAFVEQKVDVAKGFGIDEDVARRLASKYGSNVDELFNIAQTSQYHDSKLPLEIYVELVYSIQQEMVYKPNDFLVRRSGKMYFNIKDVLDYKDSIIDIMADMLDYSPAQIEAYTEEVEQAIKEAQHGNNQPAVKE
;
A
#
# COMPACT_ATOMS: atom_id res chain seq x y z
N LYS A 1 8.22 -12.80 22.34
CA LYS A 1 8.28 -12.22 23.71
C LYS A 1 8.44 -10.70 23.67
N ASN A 2 9.56 -10.12 23.21
CA ASN A 2 9.67 -8.65 23.15
C ASN A 2 8.88 -8.02 21.99
N PHE A 3 8.77 -8.73 20.86
CA PHE A 3 8.02 -8.25 19.69
C PHE A 3 6.51 -8.21 19.93
N ASP A 4 5.91 -9.28 20.47
CA ASP A 4 4.48 -9.32 20.76
C ASP A 4 4.07 -8.23 21.77
N ALA A 5 4.90 -8.01 22.80
CA ALA A 5 4.68 -6.93 23.76
C ALA A 5 4.79 -5.54 23.12
N PHE A 6 5.71 -5.35 22.18
CA PHE A 6 5.80 -4.12 21.39
C PHE A 6 4.54 -3.90 20.55
N VAL A 7 4.05 -4.93 19.86
CA VAL A 7 2.84 -4.83 19.02
C VAL A 7 1.63 -4.44 19.87
N GLU A 8 1.39 -5.12 20.99
CA GLU A 8 0.25 -4.78 21.86
C GLU A 8 0.38 -3.38 22.47
N GLN A 9 1.60 -2.95 22.84
CA GLN A 9 1.84 -1.57 23.27
C GLN A 9 1.46 -0.55 22.17
N LYS A 10 1.80 -0.84 20.90
CA LYS A 10 1.45 0.03 19.77
C LYS A 10 -0.05 0.02 19.47
N VAL A 11 -0.72 -1.12 19.63
CA VAL A 11 -2.18 -1.20 19.51
C VAL A 11 -2.86 -0.31 20.55
N ASP A 12 -2.40 -0.34 21.81
CA ASP A 12 -2.97 0.53 22.86
C ASP A 12 -2.76 2.02 22.56
N VAL A 13 -1.61 2.39 22.00
CA VAL A 13 -1.36 3.76 21.52
C VAL A 13 -2.31 4.14 20.39
N ALA A 14 -2.53 3.24 19.42
CA ALA A 14 -3.39 3.47 18.25
C ALA A 14 -4.86 3.74 18.62
N LYS A 15 -5.35 3.18 19.74
CA LYS A 15 -6.71 3.45 20.25
C LYS A 15 -6.92 4.94 20.56
N GLY A 16 -5.89 5.61 21.07
CA GLY A 16 -5.92 7.06 21.32
C GLY A 16 -6.08 7.89 20.03
N PHE A 17 -5.72 7.31 18.89
CA PHE A 17 -5.90 7.89 17.56
C PHE A 17 -7.21 7.45 16.89
N GLY A 18 -8.05 6.65 17.54
CA GLY A 18 -9.30 6.13 16.95
C GLY A 18 -9.07 5.11 15.83
N ILE A 19 -7.89 4.49 15.77
CA ILE A 19 -7.56 3.45 14.79
C ILE A 19 -8.09 2.10 15.30
N ASP A 20 -8.74 1.34 14.41
CA ASP A 20 -9.20 -0.01 14.70
C ASP A 20 -8.04 -0.92 15.17
N GLU A 21 -8.30 -1.75 16.18
CA GLU A 21 -7.26 -2.56 16.82
C GLU A 21 -6.61 -3.56 15.86
N ASP A 22 -7.40 -4.16 14.96
CA ASP A 22 -6.87 -5.14 14.02
C ASP A 22 -6.02 -4.48 12.94
N VAL A 23 -6.42 -3.30 12.47
CA VAL A 23 -5.58 -2.46 11.59
C VAL A 23 -4.29 -2.07 12.29
N ALA A 24 -4.37 -1.57 13.53
CA ALA A 24 -3.20 -1.17 14.29
C ALA A 24 -2.21 -2.32 14.49
N ARG A 25 -2.72 -3.52 14.80
CA ARG A 25 -1.92 -4.73 14.98
C ARG A 25 -1.23 -5.16 13.70
N ARG A 26 -1.92 -5.14 12.55
CA ARG A 26 -1.31 -5.46 11.25
C ARG A 26 -0.21 -4.47 10.89
N LEU A 27 -0.48 -3.17 11.03
CA LEU A 27 0.50 -2.12 10.76
C LEU A 27 1.74 -2.23 11.68
N ALA A 28 1.54 -2.42 12.99
CA ALA A 28 2.65 -2.58 13.95
C ALA A 28 3.47 -3.83 13.67
N SER A 29 2.81 -4.93 13.31
CA SER A 29 3.48 -6.19 12.99
C SER A 29 4.31 -6.10 11.70
N LYS A 30 3.84 -5.32 10.73
CA LYS A 30 4.48 -5.18 9.41
C LYS A 30 5.60 -4.13 9.39
N TYR A 31 5.34 -2.95 9.96
CA TYR A 31 6.26 -1.80 9.87
C TYR A 31 7.15 -1.64 11.10
N GLY A 32 6.92 -2.41 12.16
CA GLY A 32 7.76 -2.40 13.36
C GLY A 32 7.85 -1.00 13.96
N SER A 33 9.07 -0.54 14.24
CA SER A 33 9.32 0.79 14.83
C SER A 33 8.76 1.96 14.00
N ASN A 34 8.57 1.78 12.69
CA ASN A 34 8.07 2.83 11.82
C ASN A 34 6.55 3.04 11.93
N VAL A 35 5.84 2.18 12.67
CA VAL A 35 4.37 2.27 12.81
C VAL A 35 3.89 3.61 13.39
N ASP A 36 4.72 4.30 14.17
CA ASP A 36 4.34 5.61 14.72
C ASP A 36 4.09 6.64 13.61
N GLU A 37 4.89 6.62 12.54
CA GLU A 37 4.67 7.50 11.38
C GLU A 37 3.38 7.13 10.64
N LEU A 38 3.08 5.84 10.54
CA LEU A 38 1.82 5.38 9.94
C LEU A 38 0.61 5.82 10.78
N PHE A 39 0.69 5.78 12.11
CA PHE A 39 -0.38 6.27 12.98
C PHE A 39 -0.57 7.78 12.86
N ASN A 40 0.52 8.55 12.71
CA ASN A 40 0.44 9.99 12.45
C ASN A 40 -0.28 10.28 11.13
N ILE A 41 0.05 9.55 10.06
CA ILE A 41 -0.66 9.66 8.78
C ILE A 41 -2.13 9.27 8.97
N ALA A 42 -2.42 8.17 9.66
CA ALA A 42 -3.80 7.73 9.89
C ALA A 42 -4.65 8.80 10.58
N GLN A 43 -4.10 9.45 11.60
CA GLN A 43 -4.78 10.52 12.34
C GLN A 43 -5.15 11.71 11.46
N THR A 44 -4.23 12.15 10.58
CA THR A 44 -4.51 13.28 9.67
C THR A 44 -5.46 12.89 8.53
N SER A 45 -5.54 11.59 8.22
CA SER A 45 -6.31 11.04 7.11
C SER A 45 -7.75 10.70 7.46
N GLN A 46 -8.14 10.64 8.74
CA GLN A 46 -9.52 10.38 9.18
C GLN A 46 -10.55 11.41 8.67
N TYR A 47 -10.07 12.53 8.14
CA TYR A 47 -10.87 13.59 7.54
C TYR A 47 -10.86 13.58 6.01
N HIS A 48 -10.10 12.68 5.40
CA HIS A 48 -10.07 12.49 3.95
C HIS A 48 -11.09 11.42 3.56
N ASP A 49 -12.05 11.79 2.71
CA ASP A 49 -13.03 10.88 2.10
C ASP A 49 -12.34 10.07 0.98
N SER A 50 -11.39 9.25 1.41
CA SER A 50 -10.61 8.37 0.54
C SER A 50 -11.48 7.18 0.14
N LYS A 51 -11.49 6.83 -1.16
CA LYS A 51 -12.09 5.58 -1.66
C LYS A 51 -11.32 4.34 -1.20
N LEU A 52 -10.14 4.50 -0.60
CA LEU A 52 -9.33 3.42 -0.05
C LEU A 52 -9.66 3.14 1.42
N PRO A 53 -9.64 1.87 1.84
CA PRO A 53 -9.53 1.51 3.24
C PRO A 53 -8.36 2.23 3.91
N LEU A 54 -8.55 2.69 5.15
CA LEU A 54 -7.56 3.46 5.90
C LEU A 54 -6.17 2.81 5.90
N GLU A 55 -6.11 1.49 6.10
CA GLU A 55 -4.85 0.74 6.09
C GLU A 55 -4.10 0.89 4.75
N ILE A 56 -4.78 0.72 3.61
CA ILE A 56 -4.15 0.82 2.29
C ILE A 56 -3.69 2.26 2.02
N TYR A 57 -4.52 3.24 2.39
CA TYR A 57 -4.18 4.65 2.23
C TYR A 57 -2.92 5.03 3.01
N VAL A 58 -2.87 4.65 4.30
CA VAL A 58 -1.74 4.98 5.18
C VAL A 58 -0.46 4.29 4.70
N GLU A 59 -0.54 3.02 4.30
CA GLU A 59 0.60 2.32 3.72
C GLU A 59 1.09 3.02 2.44
N LEU A 60 0.19 3.44 1.56
CA LEU A 60 0.53 4.11 0.30
C LEU A 60 1.24 5.44 0.55
N VAL A 61 0.66 6.31 1.38
CA VAL A 61 1.23 7.62 1.71
C VAL A 61 2.59 7.46 2.38
N TYR A 62 2.70 6.55 3.35
CA TYR A 62 3.98 6.25 4.01
C TYR A 62 5.02 5.78 2.99
N SER A 63 4.66 4.85 2.10
CA SER A 63 5.59 4.33 1.10
C SER A 63 6.05 5.41 0.11
N ILE A 64 5.18 6.34 -0.29
CA ILE A 64 5.54 7.48 -1.14
C ILE A 64 6.54 8.39 -0.41
N GLN A 65 6.20 8.80 0.81
CA GLN A 65 6.96 9.80 1.55
C GLN A 65 8.29 9.28 2.12
N GLN A 66 8.33 8.01 2.53
CA GLN A 66 9.43 7.45 3.35
C GLN A 66 10.13 6.25 2.71
N GLU A 67 9.53 5.60 1.70
CA GLU A 67 10.11 4.39 1.08
C GLU A 67 10.43 4.54 -0.41
N MET A 68 10.44 5.79 -0.91
CA MET A 68 10.75 6.17 -2.28
C MET A 68 9.90 5.44 -3.33
N VAL A 69 8.61 5.23 -3.04
CA VAL A 69 7.67 4.74 -4.04
C VAL A 69 7.37 5.86 -5.02
N TYR A 70 7.64 5.59 -6.31
CA TYR A 70 7.34 6.53 -7.39
C TYR A 70 6.42 5.95 -8.45
N LYS A 71 6.33 4.62 -8.61
CA LYS A 71 5.35 3.96 -9.48
C LYS A 71 4.37 3.09 -8.70
N PRO A 72 3.13 2.89 -9.17
CA PRO A 72 2.16 1.99 -8.52
C PRO A 72 2.70 0.59 -8.26
N ASN A 73 3.46 0.00 -9.19
CA ASN A 73 4.08 -1.31 -9.01
C ASN A 73 5.15 -1.32 -7.90
N ASP A 74 5.77 -0.19 -7.55
CA ASP A 74 6.69 -0.14 -6.42
C ASP A 74 5.96 -0.40 -5.10
N PHE A 75 4.75 0.14 -4.97
CA PHE A 75 3.87 -0.11 -3.84
C PHE A 75 3.23 -1.50 -3.89
N LEU A 76 2.53 -1.81 -4.98
CA LEU A 76 1.70 -3.02 -5.10
C LEU A 76 2.53 -4.31 -5.06
N VAL A 77 3.73 -4.28 -5.65
CA VAL A 77 4.60 -5.46 -5.75
C VAL A 77 5.64 -5.48 -4.61
N ARG A 78 6.37 -4.38 -4.40
CA ARG A 78 7.59 -4.41 -3.57
C ARG A 78 7.41 -3.97 -2.12
N ARG A 79 6.57 -2.96 -1.84
CA ARG A 79 6.37 -2.46 -0.45
C ARG A 79 5.23 -3.14 0.28
N SER A 80 4.11 -3.36 -0.42
CA SER A 80 2.94 -3.98 0.19
C SER A 80 2.86 -5.49 -0.06
N GLY A 81 3.42 -5.98 -1.17
CA GLY A 81 3.29 -7.37 -1.61
C GLY A 81 1.85 -7.76 -2.01
N LYS A 82 0.92 -6.81 -2.08
CA LYS A 82 -0.50 -7.04 -2.35
C LYS A 82 -0.72 -7.74 -3.69
N MET A 83 0.10 -7.46 -4.69
CA MET A 83 0.01 -8.13 -6.00
C MET A 83 0.04 -9.66 -5.89
N TYR A 84 0.82 -10.21 -4.97
CA TYR A 84 1.01 -11.67 -4.84
C TYR A 84 0.23 -12.29 -3.68
N PHE A 85 0.10 -11.56 -2.57
CA PHE A 85 -0.48 -12.12 -1.33
C PHE A 85 -1.88 -11.61 -1.03
N ASN A 86 -2.33 -10.53 -1.67
CA ASN A 86 -3.69 -10.03 -1.53
C ASN A 86 -4.18 -9.35 -2.81
N ILE A 87 -4.26 -10.14 -3.90
CA ILE A 87 -4.60 -9.61 -5.23
C ILE A 87 -6.00 -9.00 -5.28
N LYS A 88 -6.91 -9.40 -4.37
CA LYS A 88 -8.25 -8.82 -4.29
C LYS A 88 -8.18 -7.32 -4.01
N ASP A 89 -7.35 -6.88 -3.06
CA ASP A 89 -7.13 -5.44 -2.79
C ASP A 89 -6.67 -4.72 -4.05
N VAL A 90 -5.79 -5.34 -4.85
CA VAL A 90 -5.29 -4.73 -6.08
C VAL A 90 -6.43 -4.56 -7.09
N LEU A 91 -7.25 -5.58 -7.29
CA LEU A 91 -8.39 -5.52 -8.22
C LEU A 91 -9.43 -4.49 -7.78
N ASP A 92 -9.71 -4.41 -6.48
CA ASP A 92 -10.71 -3.50 -5.94
C ASP A 92 -10.23 -2.03 -5.95
N TYR A 93 -8.92 -1.78 -5.79
CA TYR A 93 -8.40 -0.46 -5.43
C TYR A 93 -7.30 0.11 -6.34
N LYS A 94 -6.83 -0.60 -7.37
CA LYS A 94 -5.73 -0.10 -8.24
C LYS A 94 -5.98 1.29 -8.80
N ASP A 95 -7.20 1.59 -9.25
CA ASP A 95 -7.53 2.88 -9.88
C ASP A 95 -7.42 4.00 -8.84
N SER A 96 -7.95 3.80 -7.63
CA SER A 96 -7.84 4.77 -6.54
C SER A 96 -6.40 4.95 -6.05
N ILE A 97 -5.58 3.90 -6.06
CA ILE A 97 -4.15 3.99 -5.75
C ILE A 97 -3.44 4.85 -6.80
N ILE A 98 -3.68 4.60 -8.09
CA ILE A 98 -3.07 5.35 -9.19
C ILE A 98 -3.50 6.82 -9.13
N ASP A 99 -4.78 7.11 -8.88
CA ASP A 99 -5.30 8.46 -8.76
C ASP A 99 -4.61 9.24 -7.61
N ILE A 100 -4.48 8.62 -6.43
CA ILE A 100 -3.80 9.25 -5.29
C ILE A 100 -2.32 9.47 -5.59
N MET A 101 -1.65 8.50 -6.22
CA MET A 101 -0.25 8.67 -6.62
C MET A 101 -0.10 9.77 -7.66
N ALA A 102 -1.02 9.87 -8.61
CA ALA A 102 -1.02 10.91 -9.63
C ALA A 102 -1.15 12.31 -9.03
N ASP A 103 -2.05 12.48 -8.06
CA ASP A 103 -2.24 13.73 -7.33
C ASP A 103 -1.01 14.09 -6.49
N MET A 104 -0.45 13.13 -5.74
CA MET A 104 0.68 13.38 -4.84
C MET A 104 2.03 13.56 -5.55
N LEU A 105 2.20 12.98 -6.73
CA LEU A 105 3.47 12.95 -7.48
C LEU A 105 3.41 13.73 -8.80
N ASP A 106 2.33 14.48 -9.04
CA ASP A 106 2.09 15.29 -10.23
C ASP A 106 2.26 14.49 -11.54
N TYR A 107 1.63 13.32 -11.63
CA TYR A 107 1.72 12.52 -12.86
C TYR A 107 1.05 13.24 -14.05
N SER A 108 1.72 13.19 -15.19
CA SER A 108 1.11 13.53 -16.47
C SER A 108 0.10 12.47 -16.92
N PRO A 109 -0.85 12.81 -17.81
CA PRO A 109 -1.78 11.84 -18.39
C PRO A 109 -1.07 10.63 -19.03
N ALA A 110 0.06 10.84 -19.69
CA ALA A 110 0.86 9.78 -20.29
C ALA A 110 1.48 8.84 -19.24
N GLN A 111 1.87 9.37 -18.07
CA GLN A 111 2.36 8.53 -16.97
C GLN A 111 1.24 7.72 -16.34
N ILE A 112 0.05 8.31 -16.16
CA ILE A 112 -1.12 7.59 -15.66
C ILE A 112 -1.45 6.41 -16.57
N GLU A 113 -1.53 6.64 -17.89
CA GLU A 113 -1.77 5.58 -18.88
C GLU A 113 -0.70 4.48 -18.81
N ALA A 114 0.58 4.85 -18.94
CA ALA A 114 1.68 3.89 -18.91
C ALA A 114 1.74 3.07 -17.61
N TYR A 115 1.54 3.71 -16.46
CA TYR A 115 1.58 3.01 -15.17
C TYR A 115 0.34 2.14 -14.92
N THR A 116 -0.81 2.53 -15.45
CA THR A 116 -2.01 1.68 -15.44
C THR A 116 -1.76 0.41 -16.23
N GLU A 117 -1.21 0.52 -17.44
CA GLU A 117 -0.84 -0.64 -18.27
C GLU A 117 0.19 -1.54 -17.57
N GLU A 118 1.20 -0.97 -16.92
CA GLU A 118 2.19 -1.72 -16.14
C GLU A 118 1.55 -2.51 -14.99
N VAL A 119 0.55 -1.94 -14.31
CA VAL A 119 -0.20 -2.63 -13.23
C VAL A 119 -1.07 -3.74 -13.80
N GLU A 120 -1.77 -3.49 -14.89
CA GLU A 120 -2.63 -4.49 -15.53
C GLU A 120 -1.82 -5.68 -16.05
N GLN A 121 -0.64 -5.44 -16.59
CA GLN A 121 0.28 -6.49 -16.99
C GLN A 121 0.73 -7.33 -15.79
N ALA A 122 1.11 -6.68 -14.68
CA ALA A 122 1.49 -7.38 -13.46
C ALA A 122 0.34 -8.23 -12.87
N ILE A 123 -0.90 -7.75 -12.94
CA ILE A 123 -2.09 -8.52 -12.53
C ILE A 123 -2.24 -9.78 -13.40
N LYS A 124 -2.14 -9.65 -14.73
CA LYS A 124 -2.22 -10.80 -15.65
C LYS A 124 -1.16 -11.85 -15.35
N GLU A 125 0.08 -11.42 -15.14
CA GLU A 125 1.21 -12.30 -14.82
C GLU A 125 1.06 -12.99 -13.45
N ALA A 126 0.43 -12.31 -12.48
CA ALA A 126 0.16 -12.89 -11.17
C ALA A 126 -0.98 -13.92 -11.19
N GLN A 127 -1.97 -13.76 -12.07
CA GLN A 127 -3.14 -14.65 -12.18
C GLN A 127 -2.96 -15.81 -13.16
N HIS A 128 -2.06 -15.66 -14.13
CA HIS A 128 -1.87 -16.63 -15.18
C HIS A 128 -0.40 -17.04 -15.26
N GLY A 129 -0.14 -18.35 -15.35
CA GLY A 129 1.19 -18.84 -15.63
C GLY A 129 1.68 -18.31 -16.97
N ASN A 130 2.81 -17.61 -16.97
CA ASN A 130 3.43 -17.16 -18.21
C ASN A 130 3.95 -18.35 -19.01
N ASN A 131 3.44 -18.54 -20.23
CA ASN A 131 4.15 -19.27 -21.28
C ASN A 131 5.26 -18.34 -21.82
N GLN A 132 6.24 -18.00 -20.98
CA GLN A 132 7.45 -17.34 -21.45
C GLN A 132 8.39 -18.43 -21.97
N PRO A 133 8.61 -18.53 -23.29
CA PRO A 133 9.68 -19.39 -23.79
C PRO A 133 11.00 -18.93 -23.16
N ALA A 134 11.89 -19.88 -22.87
CA ALA A 134 13.15 -19.61 -22.16
C ALA A 134 14.11 -18.64 -22.90
N VAL A 135 13.74 -18.18 -24.09
CA VAL A 135 14.55 -17.33 -24.96
C VAL A 135 13.69 -16.17 -25.43
N LYS A 136 14.16 -14.94 -25.22
CA LYS A 136 13.62 -13.74 -25.88
C LYS A 136 14.17 -13.73 -27.31
N GLU A 137 13.29 -13.62 -28.32
CA GLU A 137 13.69 -13.34 -29.71
C GLU A 137 14.34 -11.96 -29.86
#